data_AF-A0AAD9YTB6-F1
#
_entry.id   AF-A0AAD9YTB6-F1
#
_cell.length_a   1.000
_cell.length_b   1.000
_cell.length_c   1.000
_cell.angle_alpha   90.00
_cell.angle_beta   90.00
_cell.angle_gamma   90.00
#
_symmetry.space_group_name_H-M   'P 1'
#
loop_
_entity.id
_entity.type
_entity.pdbx_description
1 polymer ?
#
loop_
_entity_poly.entity_id
_entity_poly.type
_entity_poly.pdbx_seq_one_letter_code
_entity_poly.pdbx_strand_id
1 'polypeptide(L)'
;MATIVAINSPLIQRALTPGHGTFEGRFDLGEIRMIQQLPRGYSGIWDHDTKSIGYPTEAFSDLTKRYFYYPGIILENRAAIGENLAFCDGTCAGWLRGAGFSISCDAVSITELPNLHDANGAYNSSTEVFSSAIRYSEYPDYTVTSPGATASPVTQGIPRSFTYDSVWKAETGCPSDTESKKMVSQHCTLRPAIVDYPVVVINGTLSLDPNYGYWSDKTVSIETEEQMRDDVDPNMPVNITQGSSTFGGIASLLVRRFSSRVSMKIENGGWKQEAEGLLAFELARYDRSMLNGSCALAFTDPVPWVFQAVRELMFRASADVPIDDYQRRRSRFSLDENYVLPGQKQRLQGEHRGLSTIYVANHSYLYAAAAITFLTGLMITPLFYGFANLGRQVSLSPLEIAKAFDPPQLREAASNSDAKALLRSLGNKQVNYGIVRRPTTRGSAFLMFADAETVRRPKPGTEIPT
;
A
#
# COMPACT_ATOMS: atom_id res chain seq x y z
N MET A 1 -55.67 2.89 -12.11
CA MET A 1 -54.62 1.97 -11.61
C MET A 1 -53.34 1.99 -12.45
N ALA A 2 -53.42 1.94 -13.79
CA ALA A 2 -52.22 1.96 -14.66
C ALA A 2 -51.27 3.16 -14.44
N THR A 3 -51.80 4.31 -14.04
CA THR A 3 -51.03 5.53 -13.78
C THR A 3 -50.25 5.53 -12.46
N ILE A 4 -50.69 4.78 -11.43
CA ILE A 4 -50.02 4.76 -10.12
C ILE A 4 -48.83 3.79 -10.13
N VAL A 5 -48.94 2.68 -10.85
CA VAL A 5 -47.86 1.71 -11.05
C VAL A 5 -46.68 2.34 -11.82
N ALA A 6 -46.97 3.26 -12.76
CA ALA A 6 -45.95 3.99 -13.51
C ALA A 6 -45.10 4.95 -12.65
N ILE A 7 -45.62 5.40 -11.50
CA ILE A 7 -44.92 6.32 -10.59
C ILE A 7 -44.00 5.58 -9.61
N ASN A 8 -44.28 4.30 -9.34
CA ASN A 8 -43.52 3.52 -8.37
C ASN A 8 -42.12 3.15 -8.88
N SER A 9 -42.01 2.83 -10.19
CA SER A 9 -40.73 2.44 -10.80
C SER A 9 -39.66 3.55 -10.74
N PRO A 10 -39.95 4.83 -11.08
CA PRO A 10 -38.99 5.93 -10.91
C PRO A 10 -38.59 6.20 -9.45
N LEU A 11 -39.50 6.03 -8.50
CA LEU A 11 -39.23 6.27 -7.07
C LEU A 11 -38.27 5.23 -6.50
N ILE A 12 -38.44 3.96 -6.86
CA ILE A 12 -37.54 2.88 -6.45
C ILE A 12 -36.15 3.07 -7.09
N GLN A 13 -36.09 3.50 -8.36
CA GLN A 13 -34.82 3.82 -9.02
C GLN A 13 -34.08 4.99 -8.35
N ARG A 14 -34.80 5.99 -7.84
CA ARG A 14 -34.22 7.13 -7.10
C ARG A 14 -33.95 6.85 -5.63
N ALA A 15 -34.46 5.74 -5.09
CA ALA A 15 -34.18 5.32 -3.72
C ALA A 15 -32.73 4.81 -3.56
N LEU A 16 -32.05 4.43 -4.64
CA LEU A 16 -30.64 4.03 -4.62
C LEU A 16 -29.81 5.06 -5.37
N THR A 17 -28.95 5.78 -4.66
CA THR A 17 -28.03 6.74 -5.29
C THR A 17 -26.62 6.17 -5.23
N PRO A 18 -25.87 6.12 -6.34
CA PRO A 18 -24.46 5.78 -6.29
C PRO A 18 -23.71 6.87 -5.52
N GLY A 19 -23.05 6.47 -4.44
CA GLY A 19 -22.17 7.32 -3.66
C GLY A 19 -20.73 6.79 -3.71
N HIS A 20 -19.79 7.65 -3.34
CA HIS A 20 -18.41 7.24 -3.11
C HIS A 20 -18.23 6.96 -1.62
N GLY A 21 -17.74 5.77 -1.31
CA GLY A 21 -17.40 5.36 0.04
C GLY A 21 -16.00 4.77 0.09
N THR A 22 -15.30 5.00 1.19
CA THR A 22 -14.09 4.25 1.52
C THR A 22 -14.52 2.91 2.10
N PHE A 23 -14.10 1.83 1.45
CA PHE A 23 -14.21 0.50 2.04
C PHE A 23 -12.91 0.20 2.80
N GLU A 24 -13.05 -0.20 4.06
CA GLU A 24 -11.96 -0.74 4.88
C GLU A 24 -12.16 -2.26 4.97
N GLY A 25 -11.19 -3.01 4.44
CA GLY A 25 -11.21 -4.46 4.42
C GLY A 25 -9.90 -5.07 4.89
N ARG A 26 -9.93 -6.34 5.28
CA ARG A 26 -8.70 -7.13 5.40
C ARG A 26 -8.28 -7.59 4.02
N PHE A 27 -6.99 -7.47 3.73
CA PHE A 27 -6.41 -7.86 2.45
C PHE A 27 -5.18 -8.75 2.64
N ASP A 28 -4.97 -9.64 1.68
CA ASP A 28 -3.78 -10.48 1.56
C ASP A 28 -3.23 -10.28 0.13
N LEU A 29 -2.10 -9.57 0.02
CA LEU A 29 -1.46 -9.29 -1.28
C LEU A 29 -0.86 -10.55 -1.90
N GLY A 30 -0.68 -11.62 -1.12
CA GLY A 30 0.11 -12.77 -1.50
C GLY A 30 1.56 -12.67 -1.02
N GLU A 31 2.42 -13.50 -1.61
CA GLU A 31 3.80 -13.70 -1.14
C GLU A 31 4.77 -12.67 -1.71
N ILE A 32 5.31 -11.83 -0.83
CA ILE A 32 6.44 -10.94 -1.09
C ILE A 32 7.70 -11.57 -0.52
N ARG A 33 8.79 -11.57 -1.29
CA ARG A 33 10.08 -12.04 -0.83
C ARG A 33 10.86 -10.88 -0.21
N MET A 34 11.24 -11.04 1.05
CA MET A 34 12.12 -10.13 1.78
C MET A 34 13.20 -10.96 2.48
N ILE A 35 14.46 -10.60 2.27
CA ILE A 35 15.55 -11.22 3.04
C ILE A 35 15.63 -10.56 4.42
N GLN A 36 15.91 -11.36 5.45
CA GLN A 36 15.98 -10.86 6.82
C GLN A 36 17.39 -10.50 7.26
N GLN A 37 18.40 -10.98 6.53
CA GLN A 37 19.81 -10.68 6.75
C GLN A 37 20.46 -10.47 5.38
N LEU A 38 21.29 -9.41 5.28
CA LEU A 38 21.97 -9.11 4.03
C LEU A 38 22.99 -10.22 3.70
N PRO A 39 23.14 -10.57 2.41
CA PRO A 39 24.15 -11.53 2.01
C PRO A 39 25.56 -11.06 2.34
N ARG A 40 26.46 -11.99 2.66
CA ARG A 40 27.89 -11.67 2.83
C ARG A 40 28.45 -11.02 1.58
N GLY A 41 29.18 -9.92 1.77
CA GLY A 41 29.79 -9.19 0.68
C GLY A 41 28.81 -8.44 -0.23
N TYR A 42 27.57 -8.22 0.22
CA TYR A 42 26.52 -7.67 -0.62
C TYR A 42 26.81 -6.26 -1.13
N SER A 43 27.32 -5.34 -0.29
CA SER A 43 27.30 -3.91 -0.65
C SER A 43 28.62 -3.33 -1.10
N GLY A 44 29.76 -3.76 -0.56
CA GLY A 44 31.06 -3.12 -0.80
C GLY A 44 32.14 -4.08 -1.28
N ILE A 45 33.09 -3.52 -2.04
CA ILE A 45 34.38 -4.12 -2.36
C ILE A 45 35.41 -3.42 -1.47
N TRP A 46 36.07 -4.20 -0.63
CA TRP A 46 37.14 -3.77 0.25
C TRP A 46 38.46 -3.78 -0.52
N ASP A 47 39.27 -2.74 -0.36
CA ASP A 47 40.63 -2.67 -0.87
C ASP A 47 41.60 -2.82 0.30
N HIS A 48 42.42 -3.87 0.24
CA HIS A 48 43.37 -4.20 1.30
C HIS A 48 44.54 -3.21 1.36
N ASP A 49 44.97 -2.67 0.21
CA ASP A 49 46.12 -1.77 0.12
C ASP A 49 45.79 -0.39 0.68
N THR A 50 44.61 0.12 0.34
CA THR A 50 44.11 1.39 0.88
C THR A 50 43.41 1.26 2.23
N LYS A 51 43.17 0.01 2.67
CA LYS A 51 42.42 -0.33 3.90
C LYS A 51 41.08 0.41 3.96
N SER A 52 40.41 0.47 2.83
CA SER A 52 39.20 1.27 2.65
C SER A 52 38.21 0.55 1.74
N ILE A 53 36.94 0.98 1.78
CA ILE A 53 35.93 0.49 0.84
C ILE A 53 36.16 1.23 -0.49
N GLY A 54 36.74 0.53 -1.45
CA GLY A 54 37.08 1.10 -2.76
C GLY A 54 35.84 1.45 -3.57
N TYR A 55 34.96 0.47 -3.80
CA TYR A 55 33.76 0.63 -4.64
C TYR A 55 32.57 -0.19 -4.14
N PRO A 56 31.32 0.25 -4.38
CA PRO A 56 30.16 -0.59 -4.18
C PRO A 56 30.17 -1.79 -5.14
N THR A 57 29.53 -2.90 -4.75
CA THR A 57 29.29 -4.03 -5.66
C THR A 57 28.36 -3.61 -6.80
N GLU A 58 28.33 -4.40 -7.89
CA GLU A 58 27.40 -4.19 -9.00
C GLU A 58 25.93 -4.19 -8.53
N ALA A 59 25.54 -5.20 -7.73
CA ALA A 59 24.19 -5.33 -7.21
C ALA A 59 23.77 -4.12 -6.35
N PHE A 60 24.66 -3.66 -5.47
CA PHE A 60 24.39 -2.50 -4.63
C PHE A 60 24.45 -1.18 -5.39
N SER A 61 25.28 -1.09 -6.44
CA SER A 61 25.31 0.07 -7.33
C SER A 61 23.98 0.25 -8.07
N ASP A 62 23.38 -0.83 -8.55
CA ASP A 62 22.08 -0.77 -9.22
C ASP A 62 20.95 -0.43 -8.27
N LEU A 63 20.99 -0.95 -7.04
CA LEU A 63 20.08 -0.52 -5.97
C LEU A 63 20.22 0.97 -5.66
N THR A 64 21.45 1.47 -5.56
CA THR A 64 21.75 2.88 -5.26
C THR A 64 21.20 3.80 -6.35
N LYS A 65 21.35 3.45 -7.64
CA LYS A 65 20.73 4.19 -8.74
C LYS A 65 19.21 4.25 -8.55
N ARG A 66 18.56 3.12 -8.27
CA ARG A 66 17.11 3.07 -8.11
C ARG A 66 16.61 3.87 -6.91
N TYR A 67 17.36 3.86 -5.81
CA TYR A 67 17.08 4.69 -4.64
C TYR A 67 17.03 6.18 -4.99
N PHE A 68 17.96 6.68 -5.80
CA PHE A 68 17.96 8.10 -6.20
C PHE A 68 16.93 8.45 -7.27
N TYR A 69 16.51 7.52 -8.12
CA TYR A 69 15.63 7.80 -9.26
C TYR A 69 14.16 7.40 -9.07
N TYR A 70 13.84 6.50 -8.13
CA TYR A 70 12.47 5.98 -7.97
C TYR A 70 11.98 6.09 -6.52
N PRO A 71 10.74 6.57 -6.30
CA PRO A 71 10.19 6.75 -4.95
C PRO A 71 9.78 5.45 -4.25
N GLY A 72 9.77 4.31 -4.95
CA GLY A 72 9.40 3.02 -4.38
C GLY A 72 9.92 1.83 -5.18
N ILE A 73 9.40 0.65 -4.86
CA ILE A 73 9.69 -0.63 -5.51
C ILE A 73 8.49 -1.02 -6.38
N ILE A 74 8.68 -1.05 -7.70
CA ILE A 74 7.64 -1.46 -8.64
C ILE A 74 7.50 -2.98 -8.59
N LEU A 75 6.29 -3.47 -8.30
CA LEU A 75 6.01 -4.90 -8.17
C LEU A 75 5.82 -5.60 -9.53
N GLU A 76 5.42 -4.89 -10.59
CA GLU A 76 5.01 -5.52 -11.86
C GLU A 76 6.11 -6.29 -12.64
N ASN A 77 7.39 -6.21 -12.24
CA ASN A 77 8.51 -6.77 -13.01
C ASN A 77 9.62 -7.46 -12.19
N ARG A 78 9.38 -7.83 -10.92
CA ARG A 78 10.45 -8.40 -10.07
C ARG A 78 10.25 -9.86 -9.70
N ALA A 79 11.34 -10.64 -9.81
CA ALA A 79 11.50 -12.00 -9.28
C ALA A 79 11.34 -12.14 -7.75
N ALA A 80 11.18 -11.02 -7.03
CA ALA A 80 10.88 -10.96 -5.60
C ALA A 80 9.41 -11.30 -5.29
N ILE A 81 8.59 -11.57 -6.29
CA ILE A 81 7.14 -11.73 -6.15
C ILE A 81 6.76 -13.17 -6.45
N GLY A 82 6.03 -13.80 -5.53
CA GLY A 82 5.42 -15.10 -5.80
C GLY A 82 4.45 -15.01 -6.97
N GLU A 83 4.26 -16.11 -7.69
CA GLU A 83 3.45 -16.20 -8.92
C GLU A 83 1.96 -15.85 -8.73
N ASN A 84 1.51 -15.54 -7.50
CA ASN A 84 0.13 -15.26 -7.13
C ASN A 84 0.01 -13.94 -6.33
N LEU A 85 0.47 -12.82 -6.89
CA LEU A 85 0.21 -11.53 -6.26
C LEU A 85 -1.23 -11.09 -6.56
N ALA A 86 -2.03 -10.88 -5.52
CA ALA A 86 -3.34 -10.26 -5.68
C ALA A 86 -3.17 -8.81 -6.14
N PHE A 87 -4.04 -8.31 -7.00
CA PHE A 87 -3.99 -6.89 -7.37
C PHE A 87 -4.55 -6.04 -6.21
N CYS A 88 -3.74 -5.10 -5.68
CA CYS A 88 -4.21 -4.12 -4.72
C CYS A 88 -4.89 -2.96 -5.45
N ASP A 89 -6.22 -2.92 -5.45
CA ASP A 89 -7.01 -1.82 -6.01
C ASP A 89 -7.19 -0.69 -4.99
N GLY A 90 -6.30 0.31 -5.01
CA GLY A 90 -6.28 1.41 -4.04
C GLY A 90 -5.02 1.42 -3.18
N THR A 91 -5.19 1.57 -1.86
CA THR A 91 -4.09 1.61 -0.89
C THR A 91 -4.14 0.39 0.02
N CYS A 92 -3.08 -0.43 0.01
CA CYS A 92 -2.94 -1.55 0.93
C CYS A 92 -1.80 -1.26 1.90
N ALA A 93 -2.08 -1.23 3.20
CA ALA A 93 -1.09 -0.98 4.24
C ALA A 93 -0.87 -2.24 5.07
N GLY A 94 0.37 -2.51 5.48
CA GLY A 94 0.70 -3.69 6.29
C GLY A 94 2.13 -3.64 6.81
N TRP A 95 2.60 -4.78 7.30
CA TRP A 95 3.94 -4.91 7.86
C TRP A 95 4.74 -5.97 7.11
N LEU A 96 6.00 -5.66 6.79
CA LEU A 96 6.95 -6.60 6.17
C LEU A 96 8.21 -6.71 7.01
N ARG A 97 8.68 -7.94 7.19
CA ARG A 97 9.90 -8.22 7.93
C ARG A 97 11.09 -8.27 6.99
N GLY A 98 12.12 -7.49 7.26
CA GLY A 98 13.33 -7.44 6.45
C GLY A 98 14.59 -7.14 7.25
N ALA A 99 15.73 -7.17 6.57
CA ALA A 99 17.00 -6.70 7.10
C ALA A 99 16.94 -5.19 7.35
N GLY A 100 17.43 -4.76 8.51
CA GLY A 100 17.40 -3.37 8.96
C GLY A 100 18.44 -3.08 10.04
N PHE A 101 18.24 -1.96 10.74
CA PHE A 101 19.05 -1.58 11.89
C PHE A 101 18.15 -1.34 13.11
N SER A 102 18.59 -1.84 14.27
CA SER A 102 18.10 -1.39 15.56
C SER A 102 18.88 -0.13 15.93
N ILE A 103 18.16 0.97 16.12
CA ILE A 103 18.73 2.30 16.38
C ILE A 103 18.55 2.60 17.87
N SER A 104 19.66 2.88 18.55
CA SER A 104 19.67 3.31 19.95
C SER A 104 20.43 4.62 20.08
N CYS A 105 19.75 5.68 20.50
CA CYS A 105 20.34 7.00 20.70
C CYS A 105 20.42 7.35 22.18
N ASP A 106 21.50 8.00 22.56
CA ASP A 106 21.69 8.57 23.88
C ASP A 106 20.76 9.77 24.10
N ALA A 107 20.63 10.17 25.36
CA ALA A 107 19.94 11.40 25.71
C ALA A 107 20.62 12.60 25.04
N VAL A 108 19.80 13.50 24.52
CA VAL A 108 20.26 14.71 23.85
C VAL A 108 21.07 15.57 24.83
N SER A 109 22.29 15.93 24.45
CA SER A 109 23.15 16.81 25.21
C SER A 109 23.07 18.23 24.65
N ILE A 110 22.87 19.21 25.54
CA ILE A 110 22.80 20.62 25.19
C ILE A 110 24.01 21.31 25.80
N THR A 111 24.84 21.90 24.95
CA THR A 111 25.99 22.71 25.33
C THR A 111 25.79 24.14 24.85
N GLU A 112 26.45 25.10 25.48
CA GLU A 112 26.42 26.49 25.02
C GLU A 112 27.73 26.84 24.32
N LEU A 113 27.62 27.51 23.17
CA LEU A 113 28.76 28.23 22.59
C LEU A 113 29.14 29.34 23.58
N PRO A 114 30.41 29.45 23.99
CA PRO A 114 30.83 30.51 24.89
C PRO A 114 30.47 31.89 24.31
N ASN A 115 30.26 32.87 25.18
CA ASN A 115 30.10 34.26 24.77
C ASN A 115 31.49 34.88 24.49
N LEU A 116 31.53 36.04 23.82
CA LEU A 116 32.81 36.68 23.47
C LEU A 116 33.63 37.09 24.72
N HIS A 117 32.95 37.38 25.83
CA HIS A 117 33.55 37.89 27.06
C HIS A 117 34.32 36.80 27.84
N ASP A 118 33.74 35.61 27.95
CA ASP A 118 34.27 34.47 28.70
C ASP A 118 35.41 33.75 27.95
N ALA A 119 35.52 33.99 26.64
CA ALA A 119 36.42 33.23 25.79
C ALA A 119 37.89 33.71 25.78
N ASN A 120 38.23 34.85 26.39
CA ASN A 120 39.62 35.32 26.63
C ASN A 120 40.65 35.03 25.49
N GLY A 121 40.26 35.19 24.21
CA GLY A 121 41.14 34.94 23.06
C GLY A 121 41.27 33.48 22.58
N ALA A 122 40.45 32.54 23.06
CA ALA A 122 40.47 31.11 22.69
C ALA A 122 39.83 30.78 21.32
N TYR A 123 39.25 31.76 20.61
CA TYR A 123 38.55 31.57 19.33
C TYR A 123 39.43 31.45 18.07
N ASN A 124 40.75 31.33 18.24
CA ASN A 124 41.60 30.82 17.15
C ASN A 124 41.32 29.33 16.85
N SER A 125 40.59 28.63 17.73
CA SER A 125 40.16 27.25 17.52
C SER A 125 38.80 27.17 16.80
N SER A 126 38.74 26.42 15.71
CA SER A 126 37.52 26.20 14.93
C SER A 126 36.54 25.34 15.73
N THR A 127 35.30 25.81 15.92
CA THR A 127 34.24 25.07 16.63
C THR A 127 33.20 24.54 15.66
N GLU A 128 32.86 23.26 15.72
CA GLU A 128 31.80 22.68 14.88
C GLU A 128 30.42 23.15 15.36
N VAL A 129 29.75 23.98 14.56
CA VAL A 129 28.39 24.46 14.80
C VAL A 129 27.32 23.61 14.10
N PHE A 130 27.77 22.75 13.19
CA PHE A 130 27.00 21.65 12.64
C PHE A 130 27.97 20.50 12.35
N SER A 131 27.58 19.28 12.67
CA SER A 131 28.33 18.07 12.38
C SER A 131 27.32 16.94 12.20
N SER A 132 27.44 16.22 11.10
CA SER A 132 26.77 14.97 10.84
C SER A 132 27.88 14.01 10.48
N ALA A 133 28.19 13.07 11.37
CA ALA A 133 29.32 12.17 11.24
C ALA A 133 28.85 10.74 11.38
N ILE A 134 28.84 10.03 10.25
CA ILE A 134 28.58 8.60 10.21
C ILE A 134 29.93 7.89 10.27
N ARG A 135 30.05 6.90 11.16
CA ARG A 135 31.26 6.07 11.28
C ARG A 135 30.87 4.61 11.16
N TYR A 136 31.61 3.89 10.32
CA TYR A 136 31.44 2.45 10.16
C TYR A 136 32.79 1.76 10.36
N SER A 137 32.78 0.69 11.13
CA SER A 137 33.94 -0.17 11.33
C SER A 137 33.54 -1.61 10.98
N GLU A 138 34.34 -2.27 10.14
CA GLU A 138 34.09 -3.65 9.69
C GLU A 138 35.02 -4.67 10.38
N TYR A 139 36.14 -4.18 10.94
CA TYR A 139 37.13 -4.94 11.69
C TYR A 139 37.47 -4.18 12.98
N PRO A 140 37.84 -4.87 14.08
CA PRO A 140 38.29 -4.23 15.31
C PRO A 140 39.42 -3.22 15.09
N ASP A 141 40.16 -3.36 13.97
CA ASP A 141 41.29 -2.53 13.63
C ASP A 141 40.99 -1.36 12.68
N TYR A 142 39.81 -1.15 12.06
CA TYR A 142 39.70 -0.09 11.03
C TYR A 142 38.35 0.63 10.99
N THR A 143 38.37 1.97 10.93
CA THR A 143 37.20 2.86 10.86
C THR A 143 37.15 3.66 9.56
N VAL A 144 35.98 3.69 8.94
CA VAL A 144 35.65 4.60 7.83
C VAL A 144 35.10 5.88 8.42
N THR A 145 35.90 6.95 8.43
CA THR A 145 35.55 8.25 9.03
C THR A 145 35.40 9.37 8.00
N SER A 146 36.00 9.25 6.80
CA SER A 146 35.82 10.21 5.71
C SER A 146 36.26 9.63 4.34
N PRO A 147 35.85 10.25 3.21
CA PRO A 147 36.33 9.86 1.88
C PRO A 147 37.85 10.01 1.77
N GLY A 148 38.57 8.90 1.54
CA GLY A 148 40.02 8.92 1.34
C GLY A 148 40.87 9.00 2.61
N ALA A 149 40.27 8.94 3.81
CA ALA A 149 41.06 8.79 5.03
C ALA A 149 41.68 7.39 5.10
N THR A 150 42.98 7.35 5.38
CA THR A 150 43.69 6.16 5.85
C THR A 150 43.04 5.69 7.14
N ALA A 151 42.52 4.46 7.13
CA ALA A 151 41.90 3.88 8.29
C ALA A 151 42.88 3.83 9.47
N SER A 152 42.50 4.40 10.61
CA SER A 152 43.31 4.34 11.83
C SER A 152 43.10 3.00 12.54
N PRO A 153 44.18 2.34 13.01
CA PRO A 153 44.10 1.12 13.80
C PRO A 153 43.33 1.36 15.10
N VAL A 154 42.12 0.83 15.23
CA VAL A 154 41.41 0.77 16.52
C VAL A 154 41.91 -0.48 17.25
N THR A 155 42.30 -0.35 18.51
CA THR A 155 42.79 -1.48 19.32
C THR A 155 41.72 -1.86 20.32
N GLN A 156 40.56 -2.36 19.87
CA GLN A 156 39.58 -2.99 20.76
C GLN A 156 38.57 -3.84 19.98
N GLY A 157 38.27 -5.03 20.53
CA GLY A 157 37.53 -6.13 19.92
C GLY A 157 36.04 -5.91 19.68
N ILE A 158 35.62 -4.75 19.17
CA ILE A 158 34.22 -4.47 18.86
C ILE A 158 33.88 -5.11 17.50
N PRO A 159 32.92 -6.06 17.45
CA PRO A 159 32.50 -6.71 16.23
C PRO A 159 31.56 -5.74 15.49
N ARG A 160 32.10 -4.98 14.54
CA ARG A 160 31.37 -4.06 13.65
C ARG A 160 30.46 -3.03 14.34
N SER A 161 30.89 -1.78 14.40
CA SER A 161 30.07 -0.68 14.93
C SER A 161 29.68 0.30 13.83
N PHE A 162 28.38 0.57 13.72
CA PHE A 162 27.86 1.70 12.97
C PHE A 162 27.40 2.76 13.96
N THR A 163 28.07 3.91 13.99
CA THR A 163 27.73 5.02 14.89
C THR A 163 27.40 6.27 14.10
N TYR A 164 26.54 7.09 14.69
CA TYR A 164 26.16 8.37 14.15
C TYR A 164 26.26 9.42 15.24
N ASP A 165 27.13 10.39 15.01
CA ASP A 165 27.30 11.56 15.87
C ASP A 165 26.71 12.76 15.14
N SER A 166 25.80 13.48 15.80
CA SER A 166 25.26 14.74 15.30
C SER A 166 25.48 15.87 16.30
N VAL A 167 25.77 17.05 15.76
CA VAL A 167 25.91 18.31 16.49
C VAL A 167 25.25 19.38 15.63
N TRP A 168 24.42 20.24 16.20
CA TRP A 168 23.82 21.34 15.45
C TRP A 168 23.45 22.54 16.33
N LYS A 169 23.64 23.73 15.78
CA LYS A 169 23.16 24.98 16.37
C LYS A 169 21.68 25.17 16.07
N ALA A 170 20.82 25.05 17.08
CA ALA A 170 19.36 25.09 16.89
C ALA A 170 18.81 26.52 16.67
N GLU A 171 19.53 27.53 17.16
CA GLU A 171 19.11 28.93 17.21
C GLU A 171 19.85 29.78 16.16
N THR A 172 19.15 30.77 15.59
CA THR A 172 19.73 31.72 14.62
C THR A 172 20.54 32.81 15.33
N GLY A 173 21.36 33.51 14.54
CA GLY A 173 22.20 34.58 15.03
C GLY A 173 23.55 34.10 15.58
N CYS A 174 24.32 35.07 16.06
CA CYS A 174 25.71 34.91 16.44
C CYS A 174 25.88 35.04 17.96
N PRO A 175 26.84 34.34 18.58
CA PRO A 175 27.23 34.65 19.94
C PRO A 175 27.72 36.10 20.04
N SER A 176 27.34 36.78 21.12
CA SER A 176 27.76 38.15 21.45
C SER A 176 28.48 38.17 22.80
N ASP A 177 28.87 39.35 23.29
CA ASP A 177 29.50 39.48 24.62
C ASP A 177 28.58 39.01 25.75
N THR A 178 27.26 39.09 25.56
CA THR A 178 26.24 38.82 26.60
C THR A 178 25.33 37.64 26.28
N GLU A 179 25.45 37.05 25.09
CA GLU A 179 24.54 36.00 24.61
C GLU A 179 25.32 34.81 24.05
N SER A 180 25.18 33.65 24.69
CA SER A 180 25.60 32.34 24.19
C SER A 180 24.57 31.78 23.20
N LYS A 181 24.98 30.80 22.39
CA LYS A 181 24.06 30.09 21.47
C LYS A 181 24.04 28.61 21.79
N LYS A 182 22.86 28.00 21.78
CA LYS A 182 22.70 26.58 22.11
C LYS A 182 23.13 25.66 20.99
N MET A 183 23.92 24.67 21.38
CA MET A 183 24.38 23.56 20.58
C MET A 183 23.73 22.29 21.10
N VAL A 184 23.11 21.55 20.19
CA VAL A 184 22.47 20.28 20.50
C VAL A 184 23.32 19.18 19.91
N SER A 185 23.58 18.14 20.67
CA SER A 185 24.36 16.99 20.23
C SER A 185 23.68 15.68 20.61
N GLN A 186 23.82 14.68 19.75
CA GLN A 186 23.26 13.35 19.97
C GLN A 186 24.21 12.29 19.42
N HIS A 187 24.40 11.23 20.21
CA HIS A 187 25.12 10.04 19.81
C HIS A 187 24.11 8.91 19.60
N CYS A 188 24.26 8.17 18.49
CA CYS A 188 23.42 7.04 18.17
C CYS A 188 24.26 5.86 17.69
N THR A 189 23.82 4.66 18.05
CA THR A 189 24.40 3.38 17.62
C THR A 189 23.38 2.62 16.77
N LEU A 190 23.86 2.04 15.68
CA LEU A 190 23.07 1.28 14.73
C LEU A 190 23.60 -0.16 14.73
N ARG A 191 22.75 -1.12 15.07
CA ARG A 191 23.09 -2.54 15.07
C ARG A 191 22.28 -3.28 14.02
N PRO A 192 22.90 -4.07 13.11
CA PRO A 192 22.17 -4.90 12.17
C PRO A 192 21.10 -5.74 12.89
N ALA A 193 19.90 -5.74 12.35
CA ALA A 193 18.74 -6.37 12.98
C ALA A 193 17.71 -6.80 11.95
N ILE A 194 16.85 -7.73 12.36
CA ILE A 194 15.61 -8.07 11.68
C ILE A 194 14.53 -7.10 12.18
N VAL A 195 13.86 -6.41 11.26
CA VAL A 195 12.96 -5.32 11.57
C VAL A 195 11.63 -5.50 10.84
N ASP A 196 10.51 -5.21 11.51
CA ASP A 196 9.19 -5.12 10.89
C ASP A 196 8.95 -3.67 10.42
N TYR A 197 8.87 -3.49 9.09
CA TYR A 197 8.64 -2.24 8.40
C TYR A 197 7.15 -2.02 8.13
N PRO A 198 6.58 -0.84 8.48
CA PRO A 198 5.27 -0.45 8.01
C PRO A 198 5.38 -0.03 6.53
N VAL A 199 4.60 -0.70 5.69
CA VAL A 199 4.63 -0.53 4.24
C VAL A 199 3.27 -0.20 3.68
N VAL A 200 3.28 0.45 2.54
CA VAL A 200 2.10 0.74 1.75
C VAL A 200 2.33 0.30 0.30
N VAL A 201 1.28 -0.25 -0.31
CA VAL A 201 1.22 -0.58 -1.73
C VAL A 201 0.15 0.26 -2.38
N ILE A 202 0.57 1.09 -3.33
CA ILE A 202 -0.32 1.98 -4.10
C ILE A 202 -0.03 1.73 -5.58
N ASN A 203 -1.06 1.35 -6.34
CA ASN A 203 -0.96 1.08 -7.79
C ASN A 203 0.23 0.17 -8.16
N GLY A 204 0.41 -0.93 -7.42
CA GLY A 204 1.50 -1.89 -7.67
C GLY A 204 2.91 -1.40 -7.28
N THR A 205 3.04 -0.25 -6.62
CA THR A 205 4.32 0.22 -6.06
C THR A 205 4.35 0.01 -4.55
N LEU A 206 5.32 -0.77 -4.08
CA LEU A 206 5.61 -1.00 -2.67
C LEU A 206 6.58 0.08 -2.15
N SER A 207 6.20 0.74 -1.06
CA SER A 207 7.04 1.73 -0.37
C SER A 207 6.87 1.63 1.14
N LEU A 208 7.76 2.27 1.89
CA LEU A 208 7.54 2.51 3.32
C LEU A 208 6.32 3.42 3.48
N ASP A 209 5.54 3.20 4.54
CA ASP A 209 4.39 4.05 4.86
C ASP A 209 4.90 5.42 5.36
N PRO A 210 4.54 6.53 4.69
CA PRO A 210 5.01 7.88 5.04
C PRO A 210 4.49 8.38 6.39
N ASN A 211 3.44 7.77 6.96
CA ASN A 211 2.91 8.13 8.27
C ASN A 211 3.81 7.63 9.42
N TYR A 212 4.75 6.73 9.14
CA TYR A 212 5.63 6.13 10.12
C TYR A 212 7.08 6.52 9.83
N GLY A 213 7.81 6.88 10.89
CA GLY A 213 9.25 7.16 10.82
C GLY A 213 10.08 5.95 11.23
N TYR A 214 11.40 6.13 11.29
CA TYR A 214 12.34 5.07 11.70
C TYR A 214 12.14 4.59 13.16
N TRP A 215 11.53 5.40 14.02
CA TRP A 215 11.19 5.04 15.40
C TRP A 215 10.05 4.02 15.49
N SER A 216 9.20 3.96 14.47
CA SER A 216 8.03 3.10 14.43
C SER A 216 8.37 1.67 14.02
N ASP A 217 9.58 1.46 13.51
CA ASP A 217 10.06 0.17 13.07
C ASP A 217 10.32 -0.73 14.27
N LYS A 218 9.74 -1.93 14.28
CA LYS A 218 9.86 -2.85 15.40
C LYS A 218 11.07 -3.77 15.21
N THR A 219 12.04 -3.67 16.11
CA THR A 219 13.16 -4.62 16.16
C THR A 219 12.64 -5.99 16.62
N VAL A 220 12.84 -7.01 15.78
CA VAL A 220 12.44 -8.40 16.07
C VAL A 220 13.59 -9.15 16.72
N SER A 221 14.79 -9.05 16.14
CA SER A 221 16.02 -9.62 16.68
C SER A 221 17.23 -8.85 16.17
N ILE A 222 18.27 -8.77 17.00
CA ILE A 222 19.54 -8.14 16.64
C ILE A 222 20.49 -9.26 16.18
N GLU A 223 21.35 -8.99 15.19
CA GLU A 223 22.40 -9.94 14.80
C GLU A 223 23.39 -10.16 15.95
N THR A 224 23.73 -11.44 16.16
CA THR A 224 24.68 -11.87 17.19
C THR A 224 26.11 -11.44 16.85
N GLU A 225 27.00 -11.37 17.85
CA GLU A 225 28.40 -11.03 17.59
C GLU A 225 29.10 -12.06 16.71
N GLU A 226 28.71 -13.33 16.79
CA GLU A 226 29.19 -14.40 15.92
C GLU A 226 28.75 -14.17 14.47
N GLN A 227 27.48 -13.84 14.22
CA GLN A 227 26.99 -13.48 12.88
C GLN A 227 27.72 -12.25 12.32
N MET A 228 27.92 -11.23 13.16
CA MET A 228 28.70 -10.04 12.81
C MET A 228 30.21 -10.30 12.71
N ARG A 229 30.73 -11.45 13.14
CA ARG A 229 32.13 -11.83 12.91
C ARG A 229 32.27 -12.64 11.62
N ASP A 230 31.33 -13.53 11.34
CA ASP A 230 31.48 -14.48 10.24
C ASP A 230 31.33 -13.87 8.83
N ASP A 231 30.71 -12.69 8.64
CA ASP A 231 30.69 -12.08 7.27
C ASP A 231 32.03 -11.50 6.79
N VAL A 232 33.03 -11.52 7.66
CA VAL A 232 34.40 -11.18 7.34
C VAL A 232 35.09 -12.51 7.03
N ASP A 233 35.49 -12.74 5.77
CA ASP A 233 36.19 -13.98 5.40
C ASP A 233 37.48 -14.11 6.24
N PRO A 234 37.54 -15.01 7.23
CA PRO A 234 38.71 -15.14 8.10
C PRO A 234 39.91 -15.75 7.37
N ASN A 235 39.68 -16.36 6.21
CA ASN A 235 40.69 -16.97 5.37
C ASN A 235 41.03 -16.12 4.15
N MET A 236 40.56 -14.86 4.08
CA MET A 236 40.90 -13.97 2.99
C MET A 236 42.44 -13.92 2.88
N PRO A 237 43.04 -14.45 1.80
CA PRO A 237 44.48 -14.50 1.70
C PRO A 237 45.05 -13.10 1.85
N VAL A 238 46.04 -12.93 2.74
CA VAL A 238 46.79 -11.67 2.95
C VAL A 238 47.42 -11.14 1.63
N ASN A 239 47.42 -11.96 0.58
CA ASN A 239 47.96 -11.68 -0.75
C ASN A 239 46.90 -11.36 -1.83
N ILE A 240 45.60 -11.31 -1.53
CA ILE A 240 44.60 -10.74 -2.47
C ILE A 240 44.31 -9.30 -2.11
N THR A 241 44.48 -8.41 -3.10
CA THR A 241 44.33 -6.96 -2.96
C THR A 241 42.89 -6.50 -2.70
N GLN A 242 41.88 -7.37 -2.89
CA GLN A 242 40.46 -7.01 -2.84
C GLN A 242 39.61 -8.03 -2.08
N GLY A 243 38.80 -7.54 -1.14
CA GLY A 243 37.83 -8.30 -0.33
C GLY A 243 36.39 -7.84 -0.55
N SER A 244 35.43 -8.47 0.11
CA SER A 244 34.01 -8.09 0.05
C SER A 244 33.47 -7.69 1.40
N SER A 245 32.54 -6.74 1.40
CA SER A 245 31.97 -6.11 2.59
C SER A 245 30.44 -6.13 2.54
N THR A 246 29.79 -6.61 3.60
CA THR A 246 28.32 -6.70 3.65
C THR A 246 27.68 -5.33 3.76
N PHE A 247 28.19 -4.46 4.62
CA PHE A 247 27.63 -3.13 4.91
C PHE A 247 28.51 -1.96 4.47
N GLY A 248 29.75 -2.20 4.02
CA GLY A 248 30.67 -1.13 3.66
C GLY A 248 30.20 -0.28 2.48
N GLY A 249 29.59 -0.88 1.45
CA GLY A 249 29.00 -0.10 0.37
C GLY A 249 27.88 0.83 0.87
N ILE A 250 27.02 0.30 1.76
CA ILE A 250 25.96 1.06 2.42
C ILE A 250 26.55 2.21 3.25
N ALA A 251 27.54 1.91 4.10
CA ALA A 251 28.22 2.90 4.92
C ALA A 251 28.90 3.98 4.09
N SER A 252 29.61 3.60 3.02
CA SER A 252 30.31 4.54 2.13
C SER A 252 29.32 5.48 1.43
N LEU A 253 28.16 4.97 0.98
CA LEU A 253 27.10 5.80 0.42
C LEU A 253 26.56 6.79 1.44
N LEU A 254 26.25 6.32 2.65
CA LEU A 254 25.70 7.15 3.72
C LEU A 254 26.69 8.24 4.16
N VAL A 255 27.96 7.89 4.38
CA VAL A 255 29.03 8.84 4.69
C VAL A 255 29.16 9.89 3.58
N ARG A 256 29.20 9.48 2.31
CA ARG A 256 29.36 10.44 1.20
C ARG A 256 28.16 11.37 1.01
N ARG A 257 26.94 10.91 1.34
CA ARG A 257 25.72 11.71 1.16
C ARG A 257 25.40 12.61 2.35
N PHE A 258 25.66 12.13 3.56
CA PHE A 258 25.17 12.72 4.80
C PHE A 258 26.27 13.24 5.71
N SER A 259 27.54 12.86 5.52
CA SER A 259 28.62 13.46 6.29
C SER A 259 28.82 14.91 5.87
N SER A 260 28.70 15.81 6.83
CA SER A 260 28.77 17.24 6.59
C SER A 260 29.12 17.95 7.88
N ARG A 261 29.89 19.03 7.78
CA ARG A 261 30.34 19.83 8.91
C ARG A 261 30.27 21.30 8.58
N VAL A 262 29.90 22.12 9.56
CA VAL A 262 30.06 23.57 9.51
C VAL A 262 30.88 23.95 10.72
N SER A 263 32.03 24.55 10.45
CA SER A 263 32.92 25.03 11.48
C SER A 263 32.85 26.55 11.55
N MET A 264 32.91 27.08 12.76
CA MET A 264 32.81 28.51 13.05
C MET A 264 34.07 28.93 13.79
N LYS A 265 34.72 29.99 13.31
CA LYS A 265 35.91 30.59 13.90
C LYS A 265 35.81 32.11 13.88
N ILE A 266 36.54 32.80 14.75
CA ILE A 266 36.68 34.25 14.67
C ILE A 266 37.91 34.56 13.85
N GLU A 267 37.76 35.42 12.84
CA GLU A 267 38.87 35.90 12.02
C GLU A 267 38.70 37.40 11.76
N ASN A 268 39.75 38.18 12.03
CA ASN A 268 39.75 39.65 11.88
C ASN A 268 38.60 40.37 12.60
N GLY A 269 38.22 39.90 13.80
CA GLY A 269 37.15 40.49 14.60
C GLY A 269 35.73 40.18 14.12
N GLY A 270 35.58 39.34 13.09
CA GLY A 270 34.29 38.84 12.61
C GLY A 270 34.20 37.32 12.73
N TRP A 271 32.99 36.81 12.92
CA TRP A 271 32.75 35.38 12.80
C TRP A 271 32.91 34.96 11.34
N LYS A 272 33.45 33.77 11.10
CA LYS A 272 33.42 33.12 9.79
C LYS A 272 32.94 31.70 9.95
N GLN A 273 32.14 31.26 8.98
CA GLN A 273 31.70 29.88 8.89
C GLN A 273 32.26 29.26 7.61
N GLU A 274 32.73 28.03 7.75
CA GLU A 274 33.20 27.20 6.66
C GLU A 274 32.38 25.91 6.67
N ALA A 275 31.68 25.66 5.57
CA ALA A 275 30.77 24.54 5.42
C ALA A 275 31.36 23.52 4.43
N GLU A 276 31.29 22.25 4.80
CA GLU A 276 31.69 21.12 3.97
C GLU A 276 30.59 20.05 3.95
N GLY A 277 30.42 19.39 2.80
CA GLY A 277 29.38 18.39 2.60
C GLY A 277 28.00 19.00 2.31
N LEU A 278 27.09 18.20 1.76
CA LEU A 278 25.81 18.67 1.23
C LEU A 278 24.73 18.87 2.32
N LEU A 279 24.70 18.00 3.33
CA LEU A 279 23.61 17.96 4.30
C LEU A 279 23.47 19.26 5.11
N ALA A 280 24.59 19.92 5.47
CA ALA A 280 24.55 21.20 6.16
C ALA A 280 23.82 22.28 5.35
N PHE A 281 23.99 22.30 4.02
CA PHE A 281 23.29 23.26 3.16
C PHE A 281 21.80 22.98 3.08
N GLU A 282 21.40 21.70 3.05
CA GLU A 282 19.99 21.29 3.00
C GLU A 282 19.24 21.60 4.30
N LEU A 283 19.95 21.53 5.43
CA LEU A 283 19.36 21.73 6.76
C LEU A 283 19.58 23.14 7.34
N ALA A 284 20.32 23.99 6.63
CA ALA A 284 20.55 25.38 7.02
C ALA A 284 19.25 26.19 7.01
N ARG A 285 19.01 26.91 8.11
CA ARG A 285 17.92 27.86 8.30
C ARG A 285 18.52 29.22 8.59
N TYR A 286 17.93 30.27 8.02
CA TYR A 286 18.39 31.64 8.26
C TYR A 286 17.20 32.57 8.43
N ASP A 287 17.41 33.62 9.21
CA ASP A 287 16.50 34.75 9.30
C ASP A 287 16.96 35.83 8.32
N ARG A 288 16.06 36.30 7.45
CA ARG A 288 16.34 37.35 6.46
C ARG A 288 16.77 38.67 7.11
N SER A 289 16.37 38.92 8.35
CA SER A 289 16.79 40.11 9.12
C SER A 289 18.26 40.06 9.55
N MET A 290 18.92 38.89 9.49
CA MET A 290 20.28 38.66 9.99
C MET A 290 21.31 38.36 8.89
N LEU A 291 21.01 38.69 7.63
CA LEU A 291 21.90 38.44 6.48
C LEU A 291 23.24 39.19 6.53
N ASN A 292 23.41 40.12 7.46
CA ASN A 292 24.65 40.87 7.65
C ASN A 292 25.71 40.10 8.48
N GLY A 293 25.38 38.93 9.04
CA GLY A 293 26.29 38.13 9.86
C GLY A 293 26.63 36.77 9.24
N SER A 294 27.90 36.51 8.99
CA SER A 294 28.50 35.24 8.53
C SER A 294 28.35 34.06 9.51
N CYS A 295 27.64 34.26 10.64
CA CYS A 295 27.35 33.27 11.66
C CYS A 295 25.84 33.07 11.93
N ALA A 296 24.97 33.72 11.17
CA ALA A 296 23.54 33.79 11.47
C ALA A 296 22.77 32.47 11.26
N LEU A 297 23.35 31.50 10.56
CA LEU A 297 22.72 30.23 10.21
C LEU A 297 22.39 29.41 11.47
N ALA A 298 21.18 28.89 11.55
CA ALA A 298 20.78 27.78 12.41
C ALA A 298 20.65 26.51 11.56
N PHE A 299 20.55 25.36 12.21
CA PHE A 299 20.38 24.09 11.53
C PHE A 299 19.17 23.34 12.09
N THR A 300 18.57 22.53 11.24
CA THR A 300 17.53 21.57 11.63
C THR A 300 18.20 20.29 12.12
N ASP A 301 17.54 19.57 13.03
CA ASP A 301 18.00 18.26 13.50
C ASP A 301 18.24 17.32 12.29
N PRO A 302 19.50 16.84 12.09
CA PRO A 302 19.82 15.97 10.96
C PRO A 302 19.39 14.51 11.18
N VAL A 303 19.11 14.09 12.41
CA VAL A 303 18.89 12.70 12.78
C VAL A 303 17.73 12.07 11.99
N PRO A 304 16.53 12.70 11.86
CA PRO A 304 15.42 12.09 11.13
C PRO A 304 15.70 11.88 9.64
N TRP A 305 16.48 12.79 9.03
CA TRP A 305 16.83 12.72 7.61
C TRP A 305 17.78 11.57 7.32
N VAL A 306 18.83 11.43 8.14
CA VAL A 306 19.80 10.35 8.00
C VAL A 306 19.15 8.99 8.25
N PHE A 307 18.36 8.85 9.31
CA PHE A 307 17.76 7.55 9.64
C PHE A 307 16.59 7.16 8.74
N GLN A 308 15.85 8.11 8.19
CA GLN A 308 14.89 7.79 7.14
C GLN A 308 15.59 7.25 5.88
N ALA A 309 16.75 7.81 5.52
CA ALA A 309 17.53 7.32 4.39
C ALA A 309 18.14 5.93 4.66
N VAL A 310 18.68 5.70 5.87
CA VAL A 310 19.17 4.37 6.31
C VAL A 310 18.05 3.34 6.22
N ARG A 311 16.88 3.69 6.77
CA ARG A 311 15.68 2.85 6.78
C ARG A 311 15.25 2.47 5.37
N GLU A 312 15.13 3.44 4.46
CA GLU A 312 14.70 3.21 3.09
C GLU A 312 15.72 2.37 2.31
N LEU A 313 17.02 2.66 2.48
CA LEU A 313 18.09 1.93 1.82
C LEU A 313 18.11 0.46 2.26
N MET A 314 17.97 0.19 3.55
CA MET A 314 17.88 -1.17 4.10
C MET A 314 16.63 -1.91 3.65
N PHE A 315 15.47 -1.23 3.67
CA PHE A 315 14.22 -1.79 3.16
C PHE A 315 14.36 -2.21 1.70
N ARG A 316 14.90 -1.33 0.84
CA ARG A 316 15.15 -1.65 -0.58
C ARG A 316 16.18 -2.77 -0.73
N ALA A 317 17.24 -2.77 0.07
CA ALA A 317 18.26 -3.81 0.04
C ALA A 317 17.63 -5.17 0.36
N SER A 318 16.74 -5.22 1.35
CA SER A 318 16.05 -6.44 1.73
C SER A 318 15.08 -7.00 0.68
N ALA A 319 14.55 -6.14 -0.20
CA ALA A 319 13.61 -6.52 -1.24
C ALA A 319 14.25 -6.82 -2.61
N ASP A 320 15.45 -6.29 -2.89
CA ASP A 320 16.07 -6.32 -4.23
C ASP A 320 17.26 -7.28 -4.34
N VAL A 321 17.49 -8.16 -3.35
CA VAL A 321 18.59 -9.13 -3.44
C VAL A 321 18.31 -10.20 -4.49
N PRO A 322 19.16 -10.34 -5.52
CA PRO A 322 19.03 -11.40 -6.52
C PRO A 322 19.56 -12.72 -5.97
N ILE A 323 18.73 -13.46 -5.23
CA ILE A 323 19.13 -14.70 -4.53
C ILE A 323 19.75 -15.73 -5.49
N ASP A 324 19.21 -15.91 -6.69
CA ASP A 324 19.71 -16.90 -7.66
C ASP A 324 21.08 -16.54 -8.23
N ASP A 325 21.38 -15.25 -8.38
CA ASP A 325 22.71 -14.79 -8.78
C ASP A 325 23.68 -14.90 -7.60
N TYR A 326 23.23 -14.57 -6.39
CA TYR A 326 24.03 -14.73 -5.18
C TYR A 326 24.42 -16.20 -4.95
N GLN A 327 23.48 -17.13 -5.06
CA GLN A 327 23.76 -18.56 -4.93
C GLN A 327 24.67 -19.09 -6.04
N ARG A 328 24.61 -18.53 -7.26
CA ARG A 328 25.57 -18.88 -8.33
C ARG A 328 26.97 -18.33 -8.07
N ARG A 329 27.09 -17.15 -7.48
CA ARG A 329 28.38 -16.54 -7.11
C ARG A 329 28.97 -17.12 -5.83
N ARG A 330 28.32 -18.11 -5.20
CA ARG A 330 28.72 -18.76 -3.95
C ARG A 330 30.18 -19.22 -3.91
N SER A 331 30.69 -19.77 -5.01
CA SER A 331 32.08 -20.25 -5.10
C SER A 331 33.14 -19.15 -5.14
N ARG A 332 32.76 -17.91 -5.49
CA ARG A 332 33.70 -16.77 -5.57
C ARG A 332 33.96 -16.08 -4.23
N PHE A 333 33.09 -16.30 -3.24
CA PHE A 333 33.16 -15.63 -1.94
C PHE A 333 33.55 -16.59 -0.79
N SER A 334 34.12 -17.76 -1.09
CA SER A 334 34.51 -18.77 -0.09
C SER A 334 33.42 -19.08 0.95
N LEU A 335 32.15 -19.02 0.53
CA LEU A 335 31.02 -19.23 1.43
C LEU A 335 30.94 -20.71 1.84
N ASP A 336 30.66 -20.95 3.12
CA ASP A 336 30.41 -22.30 3.65
C ASP A 336 29.40 -23.04 2.75
N GLU A 337 29.71 -24.30 2.43
CA GLU A 337 28.90 -25.21 1.63
C GLU A 337 27.51 -25.48 2.27
N ASN A 338 27.31 -25.06 3.53
CA ASN A 338 26.03 -25.07 4.24
C ASN A 338 25.32 -23.71 4.38
N TYR A 339 25.93 -22.59 3.98
CA TYR A 339 25.30 -21.27 4.10
C TYR A 339 24.15 -21.08 3.10
N VAL A 340 22.90 -21.17 3.60
CA VAL A 340 21.67 -20.88 2.86
C VAL A 340 21.17 -19.51 3.28
N LEU A 341 21.09 -18.57 2.35
CA LEU A 341 20.48 -17.27 2.66
C LEU A 341 18.99 -17.45 3.02
N PRO A 342 18.52 -16.95 4.17
CA PRO A 342 17.11 -16.96 4.50
C PRO A 342 16.38 -15.91 3.66
N GLY A 343 15.97 -16.29 2.45
CA GLY A 343 14.96 -15.57 1.70
C GLY A 343 13.58 -15.97 2.20
N GLN A 344 12.97 -15.16 3.06
CA GLN A 344 11.64 -15.49 3.58
C GLN A 344 10.56 -14.94 2.63
N LYS A 345 9.75 -15.85 2.09
CA LYS A 345 8.47 -15.46 1.49
C LYS A 345 7.50 -15.14 2.61
N GLN A 346 6.92 -13.95 2.56
CA GLN A 346 6.03 -13.42 3.59
C GLN A 346 4.74 -13.00 2.94
N ARG A 347 3.62 -13.30 3.59
CA ARG A 347 2.32 -12.81 3.14
C ARG A 347 2.09 -11.42 3.69
N LEU A 348 1.85 -10.46 2.81
CA LEU A 348 1.46 -9.11 3.25
C LEU A 348 -0.03 -9.14 3.60
N GLN A 349 -0.30 -9.28 4.89
CA GLN A 349 -1.64 -9.16 5.44
C GLN A 349 -1.81 -7.78 6.07
N GLY A 350 -2.93 -7.13 5.78
CA GLY A 350 -3.10 -5.76 6.23
C GLY A 350 -4.47 -5.16 5.95
N GLU A 351 -4.53 -3.83 6.08
CA GLU A 351 -5.71 -3.03 5.85
C GLU A 351 -5.73 -2.56 4.41
N HIS A 352 -6.85 -2.79 3.73
CA HIS A 352 -7.11 -2.29 2.39
C HIS A 352 -8.10 -1.15 2.46
N ARG A 353 -7.70 -0.03 1.86
CA ARG A 353 -8.51 1.17 1.67
C ARG A 353 -8.72 1.37 0.17
N GLY A 354 -9.91 1.01 -0.28
CA GLY A 354 -10.35 1.17 -1.65
C GLY A 354 -11.46 2.21 -1.76
N LEU A 355 -11.50 2.91 -2.90
CA LEU A 355 -12.69 3.67 -3.30
C LEU A 355 -13.66 2.70 -3.95
N SER A 356 -14.82 2.48 -3.35
CA SER A 356 -15.87 1.67 -3.93
C SER A 356 -17.15 2.47 -4.13
N THR A 357 -17.90 2.11 -5.17
CA THR A 357 -19.23 2.66 -5.40
C THR A 357 -20.18 2.01 -4.41
N ILE A 358 -20.49 2.71 -3.33
CA ILE A 358 -21.50 2.27 -2.36
C ILE A 358 -22.87 2.79 -2.78
N TYR A 359 -23.89 1.95 -2.75
CA TYR A 359 -25.26 2.39 -2.99
C TYR A 359 -25.85 2.91 -1.69
N VAL A 360 -26.09 4.21 -1.62
CA VAL A 360 -26.71 4.85 -0.47
C VAL A 360 -28.22 4.87 -0.67
N ALA A 361 -28.96 4.33 0.29
CA ALA A 361 -30.41 4.33 0.28
C ALA A 361 -30.95 5.70 0.69
N ASN A 362 -31.68 6.36 -0.20
CA ASN A 362 -32.42 7.56 0.14
C ASN A 362 -33.78 7.17 0.74
N HIS A 363 -33.85 7.20 2.07
CA HIS A 363 -35.03 6.80 2.84
C HIS A 363 -36.30 7.56 2.44
N SER A 364 -36.19 8.82 2.01
CA SER A 364 -37.37 9.63 1.65
C SER A 364 -38.10 9.07 0.42
N TYR A 365 -37.36 8.69 -0.62
CA TYR A 365 -37.92 8.06 -1.81
C TYR A 365 -38.40 6.63 -1.53
N LEU A 366 -37.69 5.89 -0.67
CA LEU A 366 -38.07 4.54 -0.28
C LEU A 366 -39.40 4.51 0.51
N TYR A 367 -39.57 5.41 1.47
CA TYR A 367 -40.82 5.55 2.22
C TYR A 367 -41.96 6.02 1.31
N ALA A 368 -41.71 6.94 0.37
CA ALA A 368 -42.72 7.38 -0.58
C ALA A 368 -43.19 6.23 -1.50
N ALA A 369 -42.27 5.42 -2.03
CA ALA A 369 -42.59 4.25 -2.83
C ALA A 369 -43.38 3.19 -2.03
N ALA A 370 -42.95 2.91 -0.79
CA ALA A 370 -43.65 1.99 0.10
C ALA A 370 -45.09 2.46 0.40
N ALA A 371 -45.26 3.75 0.69
CA ALA A 371 -46.57 4.34 0.95
C ALA A 371 -47.50 4.24 -0.26
N ILE A 372 -47.01 4.53 -1.47
CA ILE A 372 -47.79 4.40 -2.72
C ILE A 372 -48.20 2.94 -2.96
N THR A 373 -47.27 2.00 -2.76
CA THR A 373 -47.53 0.57 -2.92
C THR A 373 -48.62 0.09 -1.96
N PHE A 374 -48.55 0.54 -0.70
CA PHE A 374 -49.57 0.26 0.32
C PHE A 374 -50.93 0.85 -0.05
N LEU A 375 -50.98 2.11 -0.49
CA LEU A 375 -52.19 2.78 -0.97
C LEU A 375 -52.83 2.06 -2.15
N THR A 376 -52.03 1.56 -3.11
CA THR A 376 -52.55 0.75 -4.21
C THR A 376 -53.16 -0.56 -3.72
N GLY A 377 -52.54 -1.23 -2.75
CA GLY A 377 -53.11 -2.43 -2.13
C GLY A 377 -54.47 -2.12 -1.49
N LEU A 378 -54.56 -1.02 -0.74
CA LEU A 378 -55.82 -0.57 -0.15
C LEU A 378 -56.90 -0.25 -1.19
N MET A 379 -56.55 0.39 -2.32
CA MET A 379 -57.52 0.67 -3.38
C MET A 379 -57.98 -0.58 -4.13
N ILE A 380 -57.15 -1.61 -4.20
CA ILE A 380 -57.51 -2.89 -4.82
C ILE A 380 -58.41 -3.73 -3.89
N THR A 381 -58.24 -3.61 -2.58
CA THR A 381 -58.94 -4.45 -1.58
C THR A 381 -60.47 -4.42 -1.72
N PRO A 382 -61.15 -3.27 -1.95
CA PRO A 382 -62.59 -3.21 -2.17
C PRO A 382 -63.09 -3.99 -3.40
N LEU A 383 -62.26 -4.19 -4.43
CA LEU A 383 -62.64 -5.01 -5.59
C LEU A 383 -62.81 -6.49 -5.23
N PHE A 384 -62.18 -6.92 -4.14
CA PHE A 384 -62.34 -8.25 -3.58
C PHE A 384 -63.42 -8.31 -2.50
N TYR A 385 -64.07 -7.20 -2.18
CA TYR A 385 -65.17 -7.18 -1.22
C TYR A 385 -66.37 -7.93 -1.81
N GLY A 386 -66.82 -8.98 -1.13
CA GLY A 386 -67.89 -9.86 -1.61
C GLY A 386 -67.42 -11.10 -2.37
N PHE A 387 -66.11 -11.24 -2.68
CA PHE A 387 -65.59 -12.48 -3.27
C PHE A 387 -65.78 -13.71 -2.36
N ALA A 388 -65.76 -13.50 -1.04
CA ALA A 388 -66.02 -14.54 -0.05
C ALA A 388 -67.49 -14.99 0.02
N ASN A 389 -68.43 -14.19 -0.53
CA ASN A 389 -69.85 -14.52 -0.54
C ASN A 389 -70.28 -15.32 -1.78
N LEU A 390 -69.37 -15.51 -2.75
CA LEU A 390 -69.57 -16.54 -3.76
C LEU A 390 -69.51 -17.88 -3.02
N GLY A 391 -70.63 -18.60 -2.98
CA GLY A 391 -70.81 -19.86 -2.23
C GLY A 391 -69.94 -21.04 -2.70
N ARG A 392 -68.77 -20.76 -3.26
CA ARG A 392 -67.74 -21.71 -3.69
C ARG A 392 -66.37 -21.03 -3.66
N GLN A 393 -65.31 -21.82 -3.48
CA GLN A 393 -63.95 -21.39 -3.82
C GLN A 393 -63.89 -21.02 -5.31
N VAL A 394 -63.76 -19.73 -5.57
CA VAL A 394 -63.50 -19.18 -6.90
C VAL A 394 -62.03 -18.78 -6.96
N SER A 395 -61.35 -19.25 -7.99
CA SER A 395 -59.98 -18.87 -8.31
C SER A 395 -60.00 -17.86 -9.46
N LEU A 396 -59.01 -16.99 -9.52
CA LEU A 396 -58.76 -16.17 -10.71
C LEU A 396 -58.06 -16.99 -11.82
N SER A 397 -58.26 -18.31 -11.83
CA SER A 397 -57.72 -19.17 -12.87
C SER A 397 -58.32 -18.76 -14.21
N PRO A 398 -57.48 -18.57 -15.26
CA PRO A 398 -57.96 -18.27 -16.59
C PRO A 398 -59.03 -19.23 -17.11
N LEU A 399 -59.04 -20.49 -16.64
CA LEU A 399 -60.00 -21.50 -17.05
C LEU A 399 -61.39 -21.31 -16.42
N GLU A 400 -61.46 -20.88 -15.16
CA GLU A 400 -62.73 -20.54 -14.51
C GLU A 400 -63.31 -19.24 -15.07
N ILE A 401 -62.45 -18.24 -15.32
CA ILE A 401 -62.82 -17.00 -16.00
C ILE A 401 -63.35 -17.32 -17.41
N ALA A 402 -62.66 -18.18 -18.17
CA ALA A 402 -63.12 -18.62 -19.49
C ALA A 402 -64.48 -19.32 -19.41
N LYS A 403 -64.71 -20.21 -18.44
CA LYS A 403 -66.02 -20.88 -18.25
C LYS A 403 -67.15 -19.89 -17.92
N ALA A 404 -66.86 -18.81 -17.20
CA ALA A 404 -67.85 -17.78 -16.88
C ALA A 404 -68.40 -17.06 -18.13
N PHE A 405 -67.65 -17.03 -19.24
CA PHE A 405 -68.12 -16.50 -20.52
C PHE A 405 -68.90 -17.52 -21.39
N ASP A 406 -69.22 -18.69 -20.82
CA ASP A 406 -69.95 -19.80 -21.46
C ASP A 406 -69.48 -20.17 -22.89
N PRO A 407 -68.17 -20.40 -23.12
CA PRO A 407 -67.70 -20.80 -24.43
C PRO A 407 -68.21 -22.21 -24.77
N PRO A 408 -68.58 -22.47 -26.04
CA PRO A 408 -69.19 -23.74 -26.46
C PRO A 408 -68.39 -24.98 -26.05
N GLN A 409 -67.06 -24.86 -26.02
CA GLN A 409 -66.13 -25.96 -25.75
C GLN A 409 -66.13 -26.38 -24.27
N LEU A 410 -66.50 -25.46 -23.38
CA LEU A 410 -66.55 -25.71 -21.93
C LEU A 410 -67.98 -25.99 -21.44
N ARG A 411 -69.01 -25.97 -22.31
CA ARG A 411 -70.42 -26.17 -21.93
C ARG A 411 -70.72 -27.52 -21.29
N GLU A 412 -70.04 -28.57 -21.76
CA GLU A 412 -70.20 -29.94 -21.27
C GLU A 412 -69.68 -30.12 -19.83
N ALA A 413 -68.81 -29.22 -19.36
CA ALA A 413 -68.33 -29.25 -17.98
C ALA A 413 -69.35 -28.61 -17.03
N ALA A 414 -69.56 -29.24 -15.86
CA ALA A 414 -70.57 -28.82 -14.90
C ALA A 414 -70.38 -27.35 -14.48
N SER A 415 -71.47 -26.59 -14.52
CA SER A 415 -71.50 -25.13 -14.40
C SER A 415 -70.87 -24.59 -13.10
N ASN A 416 -70.80 -25.43 -12.06
CA ASN A 416 -70.24 -25.09 -10.76
C ASN A 416 -68.94 -25.86 -10.41
N SER A 417 -68.14 -26.27 -11.39
CA SER A 417 -66.87 -27.01 -11.19
C SER A 417 -65.66 -26.09 -10.92
N ASP A 418 -64.80 -26.45 -9.97
CA ASP A 418 -63.55 -25.72 -9.70
C ASP A 418 -62.52 -25.91 -10.83
N ALA A 419 -61.47 -25.09 -10.88
CA ALA A 419 -60.46 -25.10 -11.93
C ALA A 419 -59.84 -26.49 -12.10
N LYS A 420 -59.65 -27.22 -11.00
CA LYS A 420 -59.08 -28.57 -10.99
C LYS A 420 -60.05 -29.60 -11.55
N ALA A 421 -61.34 -29.53 -11.23
CA ALA A 421 -62.36 -30.37 -11.84
C ALA A 421 -62.54 -30.07 -13.32
N LEU A 422 -62.53 -28.78 -13.73
CA LEU A 422 -62.56 -28.37 -15.14
C LEU A 422 -61.38 -28.96 -15.91
N LEU A 423 -60.16 -28.86 -15.36
CA LEU A 423 -58.94 -29.45 -15.94
C LEU A 423 -59.03 -30.98 -16.05
N ARG A 424 -59.62 -31.67 -15.07
CA ARG A 424 -59.81 -33.13 -15.13
C ARG A 424 -60.82 -33.54 -16.18
N SER A 425 -61.91 -32.79 -16.34
CA SER A 425 -62.95 -33.11 -17.31
C SER A 425 -62.56 -32.75 -18.75
N LEU A 426 -61.76 -31.70 -18.93
CA LEU A 426 -61.49 -31.09 -20.24
C LEU A 426 -60.02 -31.16 -20.66
N GLY A 427 -59.12 -31.63 -19.79
CA GLY A 427 -57.67 -31.63 -20.04
C GLY A 427 -57.24 -32.44 -21.27
N ASN A 428 -58.07 -33.41 -21.69
CA ASN A 428 -57.82 -34.21 -22.88
C ASN A 428 -58.47 -33.64 -24.16
N LYS A 429 -59.21 -32.53 -24.07
CA LYS A 429 -59.93 -31.93 -25.21
C LYS A 429 -59.00 -30.97 -25.95
N GLN A 430 -58.64 -31.32 -27.18
CA GLN A 430 -57.80 -30.47 -28.04
C GLN A 430 -58.64 -29.40 -28.73
N VAL A 431 -58.38 -28.14 -28.42
CA VAL A 431 -59.01 -26.98 -29.05
C VAL A 431 -57.98 -26.20 -29.88
N ASN A 432 -58.34 -25.83 -31.10
CA ASN A 432 -57.52 -25.02 -31.99
C ASN A 432 -58.22 -23.69 -32.28
N TYR A 433 -57.43 -22.62 -32.46
CA TYR A 433 -57.96 -21.34 -32.95
C TYR A 433 -57.98 -21.32 -34.48
N GLY A 434 -59.12 -20.97 -35.07
CA GLY A 434 -59.19 -20.77 -36.51
C GLY A 434 -60.59 -20.57 -37.05
N ILE A 435 -60.76 -20.80 -38.34
CA ILE A 435 -62.00 -20.50 -39.05
C ILE A 435 -62.96 -21.68 -38.89
N VAL A 436 -64.15 -21.41 -38.38
CA VAL A 436 -65.24 -22.38 -38.23
C VAL A 436 -66.46 -21.89 -39.01
N ARG A 437 -67.11 -22.77 -39.78
CA ARG A 437 -68.33 -22.48 -40.55
C ARG A 437 -69.55 -23.05 -39.84
N ARG A 438 -70.58 -22.23 -39.59
CA ARG A 438 -71.82 -22.68 -38.95
C ARG A 438 -72.83 -23.11 -40.03
N PRO A 439 -73.59 -24.22 -39.85
CA PRO A 439 -74.55 -24.73 -40.84
C PRO A 439 -75.88 -23.96 -40.90
N THR A 440 -75.89 -22.66 -40.62
CA THR A 440 -77.08 -21.82 -40.82
C THR A 440 -77.17 -21.32 -42.27
N THR A 441 -78.38 -21.08 -42.76
CA THR A 441 -78.77 -20.82 -44.18
C THR A 441 -78.10 -19.63 -44.89
N ARG A 442 -77.17 -18.93 -44.24
CA ARG A 442 -76.18 -18.04 -44.88
C ARG A 442 -74.84 -18.41 -44.26
N GLY A 443 -73.92 -18.96 -45.07
CA GLY A 443 -72.67 -19.59 -44.64
C GLY A 443 -71.63 -18.62 -44.05
N SER A 444 -71.95 -17.99 -42.92
CA SER A 444 -71.04 -17.13 -42.17
C SER A 444 -69.93 -17.95 -41.51
N ALA A 445 -68.72 -17.45 -41.63
CA ALA A 445 -67.53 -18.03 -41.04
C ALA A 445 -67.04 -17.12 -39.91
N PHE A 446 -66.57 -17.69 -38.80
CA PHE A 446 -66.08 -16.92 -37.66
C PHE A 446 -64.72 -17.44 -37.23
N LEU A 447 -63.87 -16.54 -36.72
CA LEU A 447 -62.66 -16.92 -36.00
C LEU A 447 -63.01 -17.19 -34.55
N MET A 448 -62.83 -18.44 -34.13
CA MET A 448 -62.99 -18.82 -32.74
C MET A 448 -62.12 -20.02 -32.40
N PHE A 449 -61.93 -20.24 -31.10
CA PHE A 449 -61.46 -21.54 -30.63
C PHE A 449 -62.59 -22.55 -30.84
N ALA A 450 -62.30 -23.70 -31.43
CA ALA A 450 -63.21 -24.83 -31.51
C ALA A 450 -62.44 -26.15 -31.51
N ASP A 451 -63.17 -27.27 -31.51
CA ASP A 451 -62.55 -28.60 -31.49
C ASP A 451 -61.63 -28.77 -32.70
N ALA A 452 -60.46 -29.37 -32.46
CA ALA A 452 -59.38 -29.44 -33.44
C ALA A 452 -59.81 -29.96 -34.83
N GLU A 453 -60.81 -30.84 -34.87
CA GLU A 453 -61.37 -31.44 -36.10
C GLU A 453 -62.23 -30.47 -36.93
N THR A 454 -62.79 -29.44 -36.30
CA THR A 454 -63.73 -28.49 -36.93
C THR A 454 -63.06 -27.20 -37.42
N VAL A 455 -61.79 -27.01 -37.08
CA VAL A 455 -61.05 -25.76 -37.25
C VAL A 455 -60.13 -25.82 -38.46
N ARG A 456 -60.23 -24.83 -39.35
CA ARG A 456 -59.24 -24.60 -40.40
C ARG A 456 -58.26 -23.49 -40.02
N ARG A 457 -56.97 -23.69 -40.29
CA ARG A 457 -55.93 -22.67 -40.03
C ARG A 457 -56.22 -21.39 -40.83
N PRO A 458 -56.30 -20.22 -40.18
CA PRO A 458 -56.53 -18.96 -40.88
C PRO A 458 -55.29 -18.58 -41.69
N LYS A 459 -55.49 -18.10 -42.93
CA LYS A 459 -54.42 -17.51 -43.75
C LYS A 459 -54.40 -15.99 -43.53
N PRO A 460 -53.22 -15.36 -43.34
CA PRO A 460 -53.12 -13.91 -43.16
C PRO A 460 -53.78 -13.15 -44.32
N GLY A 461 -54.60 -12.13 -44.00
CA GLY A 461 -55.23 -11.25 -45.01
C GLY A 461 -56.51 -11.80 -45.67
N THR A 462 -57.07 -12.91 -45.20
CA THR A 462 -58.33 -13.44 -45.76
C THR A 462 -59.52 -12.74 -45.09
N GLU A 463 -60.29 -11.94 -45.85
CA GLU A 463 -61.57 -11.42 -45.38
C GLU A 463 -62.55 -12.57 -45.16
N ILE A 464 -63.14 -12.60 -43.97
CA ILE A 464 -64.10 -13.61 -43.59
C ILE A 464 -65.49 -13.01 -43.80
N PRO A 465 -66.31 -13.53 -44.74
CA PRO A 465 -67.66 -13.02 -44.92
C PRO A 465 -68.46 -13.28 -43.64
N THR A 466 -68.92 -12.20 -43.02
CA THR A 466 -69.68 -12.20 -41.76
C THR A 466 -71.14 -12.55 -41.97
#